data_AF-A0A538KR06-F1
#
_entry.id   AF-A0A538KR06-F1
#
_cell.length_a   1.000
_cell.length_b   1.000
_cell.length_c   1.000
_cell.angle_alpha   90.00
_cell.angle_beta   90.00
_cell.angle_gamma   90.00
#
_symmetry.space_group_name_H-M   'P 1'
#
loop_
_entity.id
_entity.type
_entity.pdbx_description
1 polymer ?
#
loop_
_entity_poly.entity_id
_entity_poly.type
_entity_poly.pdbx_seq_one_letter_code
_entity_poly.pdbx_strand_id
1 'polypeptide(L)'
;MPIACTLTATQMADRRAEMAAIGRAALLGVDEDDARAVVRFRADAETRRRLEAIVAAEAECCAFLDLALRDQDDALALTIGAPPEARPVRDELVAAFGA
;
A
#
# COMPACT_ATOMS: atom_id res chain seq x y z
N MET A 1 9.28 -0.10 20.70
CA MET A 1 9.00 -1.52 20.39
C MET A 1 9.30 -1.72 18.91
N PRO A 2 9.93 -2.84 18.48
CA PRO A 2 10.27 -2.98 17.08
C PRO A 2 8.97 -3.06 16.28
N ILE A 3 8.89 -2.23 15.23
CA ILE A 3 7.91 -2.37 14.15
C ILE A 3 8.25 -3.70 13.47
N ALA A 4 7.69 -4.79 13.97
CA ALA A 4 7.93 -6.12 13.44
C ALA A 4 6.63 -6.58 12.81
N CYS A 5 6.55 -6.50 11.48
CA CYS A 5 5.54 -7.23 10.72
C CYS A 5 5.53 -8.67 11.23
N THR A 6 4.38 -9.16 11.66
CA THR A 6 4.20 -10.54 12.16
C THR A 6 4.30 -11.59 11.06
N LEU A 7 4.52 -11.17 9.81
CA LEU A 7 4.67 -12.05 8.65
C LEU A 7 6.04 -12.76 8.65
N THR A 8 6.02 -14.02 8.24
CA THR A 8 7.23 -14.73 7.85
C THR A 8 7.84 -14.12 6.57
N ALA A 9 9.15 -14.28 6.36
CA ALA A 9 9.84 -13.73 5.19
C ALA A 9 9.20 -14.15 3.84
N THR A 10 8.67 -15.37 3.76
CA THR A 10 7.94 -15.88 2.57
C THR A 10 6.63 -15.13 2.35
N GLN A 11 5.84 -14.93 3.40
CA GLN A 11 4.58 -14.18 3.31
C GLN A 11 4.85 -12.72 2.91
N MET A 12 5.97 -12.12 3.36
CA MET A 12 6.35 -10.77 2.94
C MET A 12 6.77 -10.71 1.47
N ALA A 13 7.39 -11.77 0.93
CA ALA A 13 7.74 -11.86 -0.48
C ALA A 13 6.50 -12.00 -1.37
N ASP A 14 5.56 -12.88 -0.98
CA ASP A 14 4.28 -13.04 -1.68
C ASP A 14 3.47 -11.74 -1.67
N ARG A 15 3.46 -11.04 -0.53
CA ARG A 15 2.80 -9.74 -0.39
C ARG A 15 3.37 -8.69 -1.34
N ARG A 16 4.71 -8.58 -1.40
CA ARG A 16 5.39 -7.67 -2.33
C ARG A 16 5.14 -8.03 -3.80
N ALA A 17 5.14 -9.33 -4.12
CA ALA A 17 4.86 -9.78 -5.49
C ALA A 17 3.43 -9.39 -5.92
N GLU A 18 2.46 -9.51 -5.01
CA GLU A 18 1.08 -9.10 -5.26
C GLU A 18 0.95 -7.58 -5.43
N MET A 19 1.57 -6.77 -4.56
CA MET A 19 1.61 -5.31 -4.71
C MET A 19 2.22 -4.89 -6.05
N ALA A 20 3.32 -5.50 -6.45
CA ALA A 20 3.97 -5.24 -7.73
C ALA A 20 3.09 -5.67 -8.91
N ALA A 21 2.34 -6.76 -8.78
CA ALA A 21 1.39 -7.20 -9.80
C ALA A 21 0.20 -6.24 -9.94
N ILE A 22 -0.32 -5.67 -8.84
CA ILE A 22 -1.32 -4.60 -8.88
C ILE A 22 -0.73 -3.36 -9.55
N GLY A 23 0.48 -2.99 -9.14
CA GLY A 23 1.26 -1.89 -9.70
C GLY A 23 1.36 -1.94 -11.22
N ARG A 24 1.89 -3.04 -11.75
CA ARG A 24 2.01 -3.26 -13.20
C ARG A 24 0.68 -3.26 -13.94
N ALA A 25 -0.40 -3.70 -13.30
CA ALA A 25 -1.71 -3.81 -13.94
C ALA A 25 -2.48 -2.49 -13.98
N ALA A 26 -2.31 -1.63 -12.96
CA ALA A 26 -3.25 -0.54 -12.72
C ALA A 26 -2.64 0.76 -12.18
N LEU A 27 -1.33 0.84 -11.88
CA LEU A 27 -0.73 2.06 -11.33
C LEU A 27 -0.81 3.23 -12.33
N LEU A 28 -1.36 4.35 -11.87
CA LEU A 28 -1.49 5.59 -12.62
C LEU A 28 -0.48 6.65 -12.16
N GLY A 29 -0.07 6.60 -10.90
CA GLY A 29 0.88 7.55 -10.35
C GLY A 29 1.05 7.41 -8.84
N VAL A 30 2.10 8.04 -8.34
CA VAL A 30 2.46 8.08 -6.93
C VAL A 30 2.74 9.53 -6.59
N ASP A 31 2.02 10.07 -5.61
CA ASP A 31 2.24 11.42 -5.07
C ASP A 31 2.62 11.29 -3.60
N GLU A 32 3.85 11.68 -3.25
CA GLU A 32 4.39 11.54 -1.91
C GLU A 32 4.73 12.89 -1.29
N ASP A 33 4.34 13.06 -0.02
CA ASP A 33 4.75 14.18 0.82
C ASP A 33 5.37 13.69 2.14
N ASP A 34 5.80 14.63 2.99
CA ASP A 34 6.46 14.30 4.25
C ASP A 34 5.55 13.59 5.26
N ALA A 35 4.22 13.68 5.13
CA ALA A 35 3.25 13.10 6.04
C ALA A 35 2.57 11.83 5.49
N ARG A 36 2.35 11.75 4.17
CA ARG A 36 1.58 10.67 3.53
C ARG A 36 2.03 10.42 2.09
N ALA A 37 1.75 9.21 1.62
CA ALA A 37 1.83 8.84 0.22
C ALA A 37 0.42 8.59 -0.32
N VAL A 38 0.16 8.99 -1.57
CA VAL A 38 -1.07 8.71 -2.29
C VAL A 38 -0.71 7.96 -3.56
N VAL A 39 -1.08 6.69 -3.61
CA VAL A 39 -0.88 5.82 -4.77
C VAL A 39 -2.19 5.73 -5.55
N ARG A 40 -2.17 6.16 -6.81
CA ARG A 40 -3.34 6.19 -7.68
C ARG A 40 -3.35 4.99 -8.62
N PHE A 41 -4.47 4.28 -8.66
CA PHE A 41 -4.69 3.12 -9.51
C PHE A 41 -5.93 3.31 -10.39
N ARG A 42 -6.01 2.56 -11.48
CA ARG A 42 -7.21 2.51 -12.33
C ARG A 42 -8.43 2.04 -11.50
N ALA A 43 -9.56 2.74 -11.66
CA ALA A 43 -10.80 2.35 -11.02
C ALA A 43 -11.47 1.18 -11.75
N ASP A 44 -11.04 -0.04 -11.45
CA ASP A 44 -11.72 -1.26 -11.84
C ASP A 44 -11.99 -2.18 -10.63
N ALA A 45 -13.02 -3.02 -10.76
CA ALA A 45 -13.51 -3.85 -9.66
C ALA A 45 -12.47 -4.88 -9.17
N GLU A 46 -11.62 -5.37 -10.07
CA GLU A 46 -10.56 -6.31 -9.71
C GLU A 46 -9.47 -5.62 -8.89
N THR A 47 -8.99 -4.47 -9.36
CA THR A 47 -7.99 -3.64 -8.70
C THR A 47 -8.47 -3.21 -7.32
N ARG A 48 -9.72 -2.76 -7.19
CA ARG A 48 -10.31 -2.44 -5.88
C ARG A 48 -10.24 -3.63 -4.93
N ARG A 49 -10.75 -4.79 -5.34
CA ARG A 49 -10.79 -5.99 -4.49
C ARG A 49 -9.39 -6.41 -4.01
N ARG A 50 -8.39 -6.31 -4.90
CA ARG A 50 -6.99 -6.62 -4.58
C ARG A 50 -6.40 -5.61 -3.61
N LEU A 51 -6.64 -4.30 -3.82
CA LEU A 51 -6.20 -3.24 -2.92
C LEU A 51 -6.85 -3.36 -1.53
N GLU A 52 -8.14 -3.68 -1.45
CA GLU A 52 -8.84 -3.91 -0.18
C GLU A 52 -8.22 -5.08 0.60
N ALA A 53 -7.86 -6.17 -0.08
CA ALA A 53 -7.19 -7.30 0.54
C ALA A 53 -5.79 -6.91 1.08
N ILE A 54 -5.05 -6.07 0.35
CA ILE A 54 -3.78 -5.52 0.81
C ILE A 54 -3.99 -4.63 2.04
N VAL A 55 -4.93 -3.68 1.98
CA VAL A 55 -5.23 -2.76 3.10
C VAL A 55 -5.62 -3.53 4.36
N ALA A 56 -6.53 -4.51 4.26
CA ALA A 56 -6.95 -5.32 5.39
C ALA A 56 -5.76 -6.07 6.01
N ALA A 57 -4.91 -6.65 5.17
CA ALA A 57 -3.80 -7.45 5.65
C ALA A 57 -2.61 -6.61 6.14
N GLU A 58 -2.43 -5.39 5.63
CA GLU A 58 -1.47 -4.42 6.19
C GLU A 58 -1.99 -3.80 7.49
N ALA A 59 -3.30 -3.60 7.66
CA ALA A 59 -3.86 -3.12 8.93
C ALA A 59 -3.59 -4.09 10.09
N GLU A 60 -3.53 -5.39 9.82
CA GLU A 60 -3.16 -6.41 10.83
C GLU A 60 -1.66 -6.39 11.19
N CYS A 61 -0.80 -6.13 10.20
CA CYS A 61 0.66 -6.30 10.34
C CYS A 61 1.39 -4.98 10.65
N CYS A 62 0.80 -3.88 10.21
CA CYS A 62 1.33 -2.53 10.23
C CYS A 62 0.28 -1.56 10.82
N ALA A 63 -0.30 -1.91 11.97
CA ALA A 63 -1.38 -1.13 12.60
C ALA A 63 -1.02 0.33 12.96
N PHE A 64 0.25 0.71 12.86
CA PHE A 64 0.74 2.09 13.01
C PHE A 64 0.61 2.91 11.72
N LEU A 65 0.35 2.28 10.57
CA LEU A 65 0.06 2.97 9.30
C LEU A 65 -1.42 3.32 9.22
N ASP A 66 -1.70 4.50 8.68
CA ASP A 66 -3.04 4.91 8.30
C ASP A 66 -3.26 4.58 6.82
N LEU A 67 -4.04 3.53 6.56
CA LEU A 67 -4.30 3.02 5.22
C LEU A 67 -5.76 3.31 4.86
N ALA A 68 -5.97 4.15 3.85
CA ALA A 68 -7.30 4.51 3.40
C ALA A 68 -7.41 4.39 1.88
N LEU A 69 -8.29 3.50 1.41
CA LEU A 69 -8.66 3.39 0.00
C LEU A 69 -9.91 4.21 -0.27
N ARG A 70 -9.86 5.12 -1.26
CA ARG A 70 -10.99 5.96 -1.66
C ARG A 70 -11.11 6.01 -3.18
N ASP A 71 -12.34 6.16 -3.67
CA ASP A 71 -12.58 6.58 -5.05
C ASP A 71 -12.25 8.05 -5.22
N GLN A 72 -11.54 8.36 -6.31
CA GLN A 72 -11.14 9.69 -6.72
C GLN A 72 -11.42 9.80 -8.22
N ASP A 73 -12.56 10.38 -8.57
CA ASP A 73 -13.05 10.50 -9.94
C ASP A 73 -13.02 9.15 -10.68
N ASP A 74 -12.10 9.00 -11.65
CA ASP A 74 -11.92 7.79 -12.46
C ASP A 74 -10.78 6.87 -11.96
N ALA A 75 -10.31 7.08 -10.72
CA ALA A 75 -9.21 6.36 -10.11
C ALA A 75 -9.52 5.89 -8.68
N LEU A 76 -8.77 4.89 -8.23
CA LEU A 76 -8.70 4.49 -6.83
C LEU A 76 -7.45 5.13 -6.22
N ALA A 77 -7.62 5.84 -5.11
CA ALA A 77 -6.53 6.44 -4.36
C ALA A 77 -6.31 5.68 -3.05
N LEU A 78 -5.17 5.03 -2.93
CA LEU A 78 -4.68 4.47 -1.68
C LEU A 78 -3.82 5.52 -0.97
N THR A 79 -4.31 6.03 0.15
CA THR A 79 -3.55 6.90 1.04
C THR A 79 -2.83 6.04 2.08
N ILE A 80 -1.54 6.29 2.25
CA ILE A 80 -0.68 5.61 3.23
C ILE A 80 -0.04 6.69 4.10
N GLY A 81 -0.63 6.93 5.26
CA GLY A 81 -0.10 7.78 6.31
C GLY A 81 0.81 6.99 7.24
N ALA A 82 1.89 7.63 7.71
CA ALA A 82 2.76 7.04 8.71
C ALA A 82 3.26 8.11 9.68
N PRO A 83 3.42 7.78 10.98
CA PRO A 83 4.17 8.63 11.88
C PRO A 83 5.65 8.71 11.43
N PRO A 84 6.39 9.78 11.81
CA PRO A 84 7.75 10.01 11.32
C PRO A 84 8.70 8.81 11.50
N GLU A 85 8.58 8.09 12.62
CA GLU A 85 9.36 6.90 12.94
C GLU A 85 9.07 5.68 12.04
N ALA A 86 7.92 5.66 11.37
CA ALA A 86 7.48 4.59 10.47
C ALA A 86 7.52 4.99 8.99
N ARG A 87 8.02 6.19 8.66
CA ARG A 87 8.23 6.66 7.28
C ARG A 87 9.00 5.64 6.41
N PRO A 88 10.08 4.98 6.88
CA PRO A 88 10.76 3.97 6.07
C PRO A 88 9.85 2.80 5.66
N VAL A 89 8.94 2.37 6.54
CA VAL A 89 8.01 1.27 6.25
C VAL A 89 6.96 1.70 5.23
N ARG A 90 6.46 2.93 5.32
CA ARG A 90 5.59 3.52 4.29
C ARG A 90 6.28 3.55 2.94
N ASP A 91 7.52 4.03 2.90
CA ASP A 91 8.27 4.18 1.64
C ASP A 91 8.55 2.81 1.00
N GLU A 92 8.85 1.78 1.79
CA GLU A 92 8.96 0.39 1.31
C GLU A 92 7.64 -0.14 0.73
N LEU A 93 6.51 0.18 1.37
CA LEU A 93 5.18 -0.22 0.91
C LEU A 93 4.81 0.44 -0.42
N VAL A 94 5.09 1.75 -0.54
CA VAL A 94 4.90 2.50 -1.79
C VAL A 94 5.79 1.95 -2.90
N ALA A 95 7.07 1.71 -2.61
CA ALA A 95 8.01 1.14 -3.57
C ALA A 95 7.59 -0.25 -4.07
N ALA A 96 6.93 -1.06 -3.23
CA ALA A 96 6.41 -2.37 -3.64
C ALA A 96 5.35 -2.28 -4.74
N PHE A 97 4.58 -1.19 -4.83
CA PHE A 97 3.66 -0.96 -5.95
C PHE A 97 4.35 -0.45 -7.23
N GLY A 98 5.55 0.11 -7.12
CA GLY A 98 6.33 0.61 -8.25
C GLY A 98 7.27 -0.43 -8.89
N ALA A 99 7.29 -1.66 -8.39
CA ALA A 99 8.28 -2.70 -8.71
C ALA A 99 7.96 -3.60 -9.92
#